data_AF-A0A3D1GEL6-F1
#
_entry.id   AF-A0A3D1GEL6-F1
#
_cell.length_a   1.000
_cell.length_b   1.000
_cell.length_c   1.000
_cell.angle_alpha   90.00
_cell.angle_beta   90.00
_cell.angle_gamma   90.00
#
_symmetry.space_group_name_H-M   'P 1'
#
loop_
_entity.id
_entity.type
_entity.pdbx_description
1 polymer ?
#
loop_
_entity_poly.entity_id
_entity_poly.type
_entity_poly.pdbx_seq_one_letter_code
_entity_poly.pdbx_strand_id
1 'polypeptide(L)'
;MSTSEETEYQSFEEDLKILLHTLAESFESAEVEHYVDDHNDILYVKLEGLQDYDESEIEEIAGPILEELDMNFEEIVLLPL
;
A
#
# COMPACT_ATOMS: atom_id res chain seq x y z
N MET A 1 -20.85 -24.42 0.00
CA MET A 1 -19.96 -23.99 1.08
C MET A 1 -19.03 -22.98 0.43
N SER A 2 -19.37 -21.70 0.53
CA SER A 2 -18.75 -20.62 -0.25
C SER A 2 -18.85 -19.34 0.58
N THR A 3 -18.12 -19.27 1.69
CA THR A 3 -18.27 -18.15 2.64
C THR A 3 -16.97 -17.67 3.28
N SER A 4 -15.86 -18.40 3.14
CA SER A 4 -14.59 -18.00 3.75
C SER A 4 -13.79 -17.08 2.83
N GLU A 5 -13.59 -17.49 1.57
CA GLU A 5 -12.75 -16.76 0.60
C GLU A 5 -13.33 -15.38 0.23
N GLU A 6 -14.65 -15.23 0.12
CA GLU A 6 -15.27 -13.91 -0.15
C GLU A 6 -15.14 -12.92 1.01
N THR A 7 -15.07 -13.42 2.26
CA THR A 7 -14.93 -12.55 3.43
C THR A 7 -13.50 -12.05 3.57
N GLU A 8 -12.51 -12.92 3.30
CA GLU A 8 -11.09 -12.55 3.31
C GLU A 8 -10.76 -11.56 2.19
N TYR A 9 -11.36 -11.71 1.01
CA TYR A 9 -11.16 -10.78 -0.12
C TYR A 9 -11.72 -9.38 0.17
N GLN A 10 -12.85 -9.29 0.88
CA GLN A 10 -13.46 -8.01 1.24
C GLN A 10 -12.60 -7.25 2.25
N SER A 11 -12.07 -7.94 3.25
CA SER A 11 -11.16 -7.34 4.23
C SER A 11 -9.87 -6.84 3.58
N PHE A 12 -9.29 -7.62 2.67
CA PHE A 12 -8.11 -7.20 1.90
C PHE A 12 -8.33 -5.89 1.12
N GLU A 13 -9.44 -5.77 0.37
CA GLU A 13 -9.71 -4.54 -0.38
C GLU A 13 -9.95 -3.33 0.54
N GLU A 14 -10.50 -3.53 1.73
CA GLU A 14 -10.66 -2.47 2.72
C GLU A 14 -9.31 -2.03 3.28
N ASP A 15 -8.47 -2.97 3.70
CA ASP A 15 -7.14 -2.69 4.23
C ASP A 15 -6.25 -2.00 3.20
N LEU A 16 -6.30 -2.45 1.94
CA LEU A 16 -5.59 -1.82 0.83
C LEU A 16 -6.07 -0.38 0.59
N LYS A 17 -7.38 -0.13 0.65
CA LYS A 17 -7.90 1.24 0.52
C LYS A 17 -7.44 2.14 1.65
N ILE A 18 -7.40 1.63 2.88
CA ILE A 18 -6.90 2.35 4.04
C ILE A 18 -5.43 2.68 3.83
N LEU A 19 -4.60 1.70 3.43
CA LEU A 19 -3.19 1.92 3.10
C LEU A 19 -3.01 3.06 2.11
N LEU A 20 -3.64 2.95 0.94
CA LEU A 20 -3.47 3.90 -0.14
C LEU A 20 -3.94 5.30 0.26
N HIS A 21 -5.02 5.38 1.05
CA HIS A 21 -5.51 6.65 1.56
C HIS A 21 -4.54 7.27 2.57
N THR A 22 -4.06 6.51 3.54
CA THR A 22 -3.11 6.98 4.56
C THR A 22 -1.77 7.39 3.93
N LEU A 23 -1.27 6.62 2.96
CA LEU A 23 -0.07 6.99 2.20
C LEU A 23 -0.30 8.28 1.41
N ALA A 24 -1.40 8.38 0.65
CA ALA A 24 -1.70 9.59 -0.11
C ALA A 24 -1.84 10.83 0.78
N GLU A 25 -2.49 10.72 1.94
CA GLU A 25 -2.56 11.83 2.91
C GLU A 25 -1.19 12.19 3.49
N SER A 26 -0.34 11.19 3.76
CA SER A 26 0.98 11.40 4.37
C SER A 26 1.98 12.05 3.40
N PHE A 27 1.91 11.71 2.12
CA PHE A 27 2.76 12.24 1.06
C PHE A 27 2.13 13.40 0.28
N GLU A 28 0.99 13.92 0.75
CA GLU A 28 0.22 14.99 0.09
C GLU A 28 -0.10 14.70 -1.40
N SER A 29 -0.25 13.41 -1.74
CA SER A 29 -0.46 12.92 -3.10
C SER A 29 -1.92 13.10 -3.53
N ALA A 30 -2.13 13.78 -4.65
CA ALA A 30 -3.47 13.90 -5.24
C ALA A 30 -3.90 12.63 -6.00
N GLU A 31 -2.92 11.87 -6.50
CA GLU A 31 -3.12 10.64 -7.25
C GLU A 31 -2.28 9.50 -6.65
N VAL A 32 -2.92 8.35 -6.46
CA VAL A 32 -2.31 7.11 -6.00
C VAL A 32 -2.80 5.96 -6.87
N GLU A 33 -1.87 5.19 -7.42
CA GLU A 33 -2.12 3.95 -8.14
C GLU A 33 -1.53 2.77 -7.36
N HIS A 34 -2.12 1.59 -7.49
CA HIS A 34 -1.56 0.37 -6.93
C HIS A 34 -1.55 -0.74 -7.97
N TYR A 35 -0.59 -1.64 -7.84
CA TYR A 35 -0.45 -2.81 -8.68
C TYR A 35 0.01 -3.98 -7.82
N VAL A 36 -0.81 -5.04 -7.79
CA VAL A 36 -0.50 -6.28 -7.09
C VAL A 36 0.15 -7.24 -8.08
N ASP A 37 1.35 -7.71 -7.77
CA ASP A 37 2.00 -8.80 -8.48
C ASP A 37 1.77 -10.12 -7.73
N ASP A 38 0.70 -10.82 -8.09
CA ASP A 38 0.33 -12.12 -7.51
C ASP A 38 1.41 -13.21 -7.71
N HIS A 39 2.34 -13.03 -8.66
CA HIS A 39 3.37 -14.03 -8.93
C HIS A 39 4.52 -13.97 -7.92
N ASN A 40 4.84 -12.76 -7.48
CA ASN A 40 5.92 -12.50 -6.54
C ASN A 40 5.40 -12.08 -5.15
N ASP A 41 4.09 -11.97 -4.99
CA ASP A 41 3.44 -11.50 -3.76
C ASP A 41 3.92 -10.10 -3.35
N ILE A 42 4.05 -9.20 -4.34
CA ILE A 42 4.57 -7.84 -4.17
C ILE A 42 3.46 -6.83 -4.44
N LEU A 43 3.28 -5.87 -3.53
CA LEU A 43 2.43 -4.71 -3.77
C LEU A 43 3.27 -3.50 -4.21
N TYR A 44 3.01 -3.02 -5.42
CA TYR A 44 3.56 -1.77 -5.90
C TYR A 44 2.55 -0.64 -5.68
N VAL A 45 2.93 0.39 -4.93
CA VAL A 45 2.12 1.59 -4.75
C VAL A 45 2.83 2.75 -5.41
N LYS A 46 2.16 3.37 -6.38
CA LYS A 46 2.64 4.57 -7.06
C LYS A 46 1.91 5.78 -6.52
N LEU A 47 2.64 6.80 -6.12
CA LEU A 47 2.03 8.03 -5.63
C LEU A 47 2.78 9.27 -6.12
N GLU A 48 2.02 10.32 -6.41
CA GLU A 48 2.56 11.63 -6.77
C GLU A 48 3.26 12.26 -5.54
N GLY A 49 4.34 13.01 -5.75
CA GLY A 49 5.05 13.70 -4.65
C GLY A 49 6.08 12.85 -3.91
N LEU A 50 6.13 11.53 -4.11
CA LEU A 50 7.16 10.66 -3.50
C LEU A 50 8.59 11.09 -3.86
N GLN A 51 8.77 11.69 -5.05
CA GLN A 51 10.05 12.22 -5.52
C GLN A 51 10.59 13.42 -4.71
N ASP A 52 9.73 14.06 -3.91
CA ASP A 52 10.12 15.19 -3.05
C ASP A 52 10.66 14.72 -1.69
N TYR A 53 10.62 13.41 -1.42
CA TYR A 53 11.11 12.78 -0.19
C TYR A 53 12.31 11.88 -0.49
N ASP A 54 13.28 11.86 0.40
CA ASP A 54 14.38 10.89 0.33
C ASP A 54 13.93 9.50 0.82
N GLU A 55 14.64 8.45 0.40
CA GLU A 55 14.33 7.05 0.76
C GLU A 55 14.15 6.86 2.28
N SER A 56 14.98 7.53 3.09
CA SER A 56 14.88 7.45 4.56
C SER A 56 13.64 8.15 5.11
N GLU A 57 13.21 9.28 4.52
CA GLU A 57 11.98 9.96 4.93
C GLU A 57 10.75 9.14 4.55
N ILE A 58 10.78 8.53 3.37
CA ILE A 58 9.75 7.61 2.90
C ILE A 58 9.63 6.43 3.87
N GLU A 59 10.74 5.81 4.26
CA GLU A 59 10.75 4.69 5.20
C GLU A 59 10.25 5.10 6.60
N GLU A 60 10.62 6.29 7.10
CA GLU A 60 10.15 6.81 8.39
C GLU A 60 8.63 7.06 8.40
N ILE A 61 8.05 7.49 7.29
CA ILE A 61 6.62 7.76 7.15
C ILE A 61 5.84 6.47 6.86
N ALA A 62 6.26 5.71 5.86
CA ALA A 62 5.55 4.53 5.39
C ALA A 62 5.73 3.32 6.31
N GLY A 63 6.91 3.14 6.91
CA GLY A 63 7.22 2.04 7.82
C GLY A 63 6.12 1.77 8.85
N PRO A 64 5.73 2.73 9.70
CA PRO A 64 4.68 2.52 10.69
C PRO A 64 3.30 2.24 10.07
N ILE A 65 2.98 2.81 8.89
CA ILE A 65 1.71 2.58 8.19
C ILE A 65 1.65 1.13 7.68
N LEU A 66 2.75 0.65 7.10
CA LEU A 66 2.90 -0.71 6.58
C LEU A 66 2.96 -1.75 7.71
N GLU A 67 3.51 -1.41 8.88
CA GLU A 67 3.49 -2.28 10.05
C GLU A 67 2.11 -2.35 10.72
N GLU A 68 1.32 -1.28 10.65
CA GLU A 68 -0.04 -1.24 11.24
C GLU A 68 -1.04 -2.05 10.40
N LEU A 69 -0.91 -1.99 9.08
CA LEU A 69 -1.73 -2.74 8.14
C LEU A 69 -1.03 -4.07 7.87
N ASP A 70 -1.48 -5.13 8.56
CA ASP A 70 -0.99 -6.51 8.43
C ASP A 70 -1.31 -7.11 7.05
N MET A 71 -0.72 -6.52 6.01
CA MET A 71 -0.90 -6.94 4.64
C MET A 71 -0.02 -8.16 4.38
N ASN A 72 -0.65 -9.21 3.87
CA ASN A 72 -0.04 -10.51 3.61
C ASN A 72 0.87 -10.51 2.36
N PHE A 73 1.64 -9.44 2.12
CA PHE A 73 2.59 -9.36 1.00
C PHE A 73 4.02 -9.66 1.46
N GLU A 74 4.81 -10.28 0.59
CA GLU A 74 6.23 -10.52 0.84
C GLU A 74 7.04 -9.21 0.81
N GLU A 75 6.67 -8.29 -0.09
CA GLU A 75 7.32 -6.98 -0.22
C GLU A 75 6.31 -5.91 -0.65
N ILE A 76 6.47 -4.68 -0.15
CA ILE A 76 5.68 -3.52 -0.56
C ILE A 76 6.64 -2.44 -1.07
N VAL A 77 6.47 -2.04 -2.32
CA VAL A 77 7.37 -1.14 -3.03
C VAL A 77 6.63 0.16 -3.34
N LEU A 78 7.15 1.26 -2.79
CA LEU A 78 6.68 2.61 -3.08
C LEU A 78 7.43 3.16 -4.30
N LEU A 79 6.68 3.70 -5.26
CA LEU A 79 7.22 4.25 -6.50
C LEU A 79 6.64 5.65 -6.76
N PRO A 80 7.41 6.57 -7.37
CA PRO A 80 6.86 7.81 -7.85
C PRO A 80 5.95 7.56 -9.05
N LEU A 81 4.82 8.28 -9.10
CA LEU A 81 3.90 8.28 -10.24
C LEU A 81 4.46 9.03 -11.46
#